data_AF-A0A1I2XM67-F1
#
_entry.id   AF-A0A1I2XM67-F1
#
_cell.length_a   1.000
_cell.length_b   1.000
_cell.length_c   1.000
_cell.angle_alpha   90.00
_cell.angle_beta   90.00
_cell.angle_gamma   90.00
#
_symmetry.space_group_name_H-M   'P 1'
#
loop_
_entity.id
_entity.type
_entity.pdbx_description
1 polymer ?
#
loop_
_entity_poly.entity_id
_entity_poly.type
_entity_poly.pdbx_seq_one_letter_code
_entity_poly.pdbx_strand_id
1 'polypeptide(L)'
;MKINFKLKALAVAVIMAVTAPAFAAVDGGDSGNGELLLNLRYYGGASATSGDDDISGLFDLGFKMDDMIAANGQAGFTRSWDLTTGAYGASWNQLISFVTPANVGSIQFNVIALDNTDANSKGGSRYLTTGSVDSWPSQGNTNVKGFANMEKYIDANNGRGTHASDANGASVAKPTDAPDTFFGAVNGLTQGDDWLAKTTVDTTQQLGTEQNFWFLTTSSTSSLAQATKTPFGVDLNHDGLIGADEYTKVSLSEAGVLTITSPVPEADTWAMLLAGLGMLSMMVRRRTGV
;
A
#
# COMPACT_ATOMS: atom_id res chain seq x y z
N MET A 1 17.64 10.44 -75.99
CA MET A 1 17.32 9.46 -74.93
C MET A 1 17.52 10.16 -73.59
N LYS A 2 16.42 10.53 -72.90
CA LYS A 2 16.45 11.24 -71.62
C LYS A 2 16.57 10.22 -70.49
N ILE A 3 17.57 10.37 -69.62
CA ILE A 3 17.68 9.61 -68.38
C ILE A 3 17.71 10.63 -67.23
N ASN A 4 16.57 10.74 -66.54
CA ASN A 4 16.41 11.49 -65.30
C ASN A 4 16.81 10.58 -64.14
N PHE A 5 17.83 10.95 -63.36
CA PHE A 5 18.03 10.39 -62.02
C PHE A 5 17.91 11.48 -60.97
N LYS A 6 16.84 11.33 -60.18
CA LYS A 6 16.40 12.24 -59.13
C LYS A 6 17.31 12.10 -57.89
N LEU A 7 17.65 13.25 -57.33
CA LEU A 7 18.38 13.48 -56.08
C LEU A 7 17.76 12.67 -54.92
N LYS A 8 18.54 11.81 -54.27
CA LYS A 8 18.16 11.22 -52.97
C LYS A 8 18.85 12.04 -51.87
N ALA A 9 18.08 12.93 -51.25
CA ALA A 9 18.52 13.63 -50.04
C ALA A 9 18.53 12.65 -48.86
N LEU A 10 19.72 12.45 -48.28
CA LEU A 10 19.90 11.75 -47.01
C LEU A 10 19.55 12.74 -45.89
N ALA A 11 18.33 12.67 -45.37
CA ALA A 11 17.94 13.42 -44.19
C ALA A 11 18.52 12.72 -42.96
N VAL A 12 19.48 13.37 -42.32
CA VAL A 12 20.01 13.00 -41.00
C VAL A 12 18.92 13.29 -39.96
N ALA A 13 18.33 12.24 -39.39
CA ALA A 13 17.46 12.37 -38.22
C ALA A 13 18.33 12.64 -36.99
N VAL A 14 18.43 13.91 -36.60
CA VAL A 14 18.94 14.29 -35.29
C VAL A 14 17.89 13.87 -34.27
N ILE A 15 18.14 12.76 -33.56
CA ILE A 15 17.37 12.38 -32.37
C ILE A 15 17.73 13.43 -31.32
N MET A 16 16.85 14.41 -31.15
CA MET A 16 16.84 15.25 -29.96
C MET A 16 16.55 14.31 -28.78
N ALA A 17 17.61 13.96 -28.04
CA ALA A 17 17.44 13.41 -26.70
C ALA A 17 16.76 14.50 -25.88
N VAL A 18 15.44 14.39 -25.72
CA VAL A 18 14.72 15.11 -24.69
C VAL A 18 15.33 14.60 -23.39
N THR A 19 16.19 15.39 -22.77
CA THR A 19 16.54 15.23 -21.36
C THR A 19 15.25 15.50 -20.59
N ALA A 20 14.41 14.49 -20.48
CA ALA A 20 13.32 14.50 -19.52
C ALA A 20 13.96 14.74 -18.14
N PRO A 21 13.39 15.61 -17.30
CA PRO A 21 13.82 15.67 -15.91
C PRO A 21 13.75 14.25 -15.35
N ALA A 22 14.82 13.78 -14.72
CA ALA A 22 14.77 12.54 -13.95
C ALA A 22 13.89 12.83 -12.73
N PHE A 23 12.58 12.69 -12.90
CA PHE A 23 11.65 12.63 -11.79
C PHE A 23 11.90 11.31 -11.05
N ALA A 24 11.75 11.33 -9.72
CA ALA A 24 11.98 10.14 -8.91
C ALA A 24 10.94 9.08 -9.30
N ALA A 25 11.39 8.00 -9.92
CA ALA A 25 10.57 6.82 -10.11
C ALA A 25 10.21 6.26 -8.72
N VAL A 26 9.06 5.61 -8.61
CA VAL A 26 8.68 4.89 -7.40
C VAL A 26 9.78 3.87 -7.09
N ASP A 27 10.33 3.95 -5.89
CA ASP A 27 11.33 3.01 -5.40
C ASP A 27 10.64 1.71 -5.01
N GLY A 28 10.78 0.68 -5.84
CA GLY A 28 10.24 -0.65 -5.60
C GLY A 28 11.17 -1.54 -4.76
N GLY A 29 10.99 -2.84 -4.90
CA GLY A 29 11.71 -3.89 -4.20
C GLY A 29 13.20 -3.98 -4.51
N ASP A 30 13.63 -3.47 -5.66
CA ASP A 30 15.05 -3.46 -6.05
C ASP A 30 15.84 -2.33 -5.38
N SER A 31 15.18 -1.40 -4.69
CA SER A 31 15.81 -0.27 -3.99
C SER A 31 16.44 -0.64 -2.64
N GLY A 32 16.01 -1.75 -2.03
CA GLY A 32 16.40 -2.11 -0.67
C GLY A 32 15.58 -1.40 0.41
N ASN A 33 14.71 -0.45 0.06
CA ASN A 33 13.86 0.28 0.99
C ASN A 33 12.68 0.89 0.23
N GLY A 34 11.80 0.03 -0.29
CA GLY A 34 10.74 0.46 -1.19
C GLY A 34 9.76 1.44 -0.54
N GLU A 35 9.06 2.18 -1.39
CA GLU A 35 7.99 3.09 -1.00
C GLU A 35 6.72 2.35 -0.61
N LEU A 36 5.97 3.00 0.28
CA LEU A 36 4.64 2.60 0.66
C LEU A 36 3.69 2.95 -0.48
N LEU A 37 3.06 1.93 -1.07
CA LEU A 37 2.16 2.06 -2.20
C LEU A 37 0.75 1.66 -1.79
N LEU A 38 -0.22 2.46 -2.20
CA LEU A 38 -1.64 2.13 -2.09
C LEU A 38 -2.11 1.61 -3.44
N ASN A 39 -2.64 0.39 -3.45
CA ASN A 39 -3.36 -0.15 -4.61
C ASN A 39 -4.85 -0.06 -4.36
N LEU A 40 -5.58 0.28 -5.42
CA LEU A 40 -7.03 0.20 -5.47
C LEU A 40 -7.44 -0.65 -6.66
N ARG A 41 -8.57 -1.33 -6.53
CA ARG A 41 -9.23 -2.03 -7.63
C ARG A 41 -10.73 -1.92 -7.51
N TYR A 42 -11.37 -1.92 -8.66
CA TYR A 42 -12.79 -2.14 -8.81
C TYR A 42 -12.99 -3.12 -9.95
N TYR A 43 -13.84 -4.14 -9.71
CA TYR A 43 -14.30 -5.04 -10.76
C TYR A 43 -15.77 -4.77 -11.05
N GLY A 44 -16.11 -4.47 -12.30
CA GLY A 44 -17.48 -4.27 -12.76
C GLY A 44 -18.23 -5.59 -12.99
N GLY A 45 -17.49 -6.70 -13.06
CA GLY A 45 -17.98 -8.05 -13.23
C GLY A 45 -17.19 -9.10 -12.43
N ALA A 46 -17.36 -10.37 -12.80
CA ALA A 46 -16.78 -11.50 -12.07
C ALA A 46 -15.32 -11.83 -12.48
N SER A 47 -14.74 -11.16 -13.48
CA SER A 47 -13.42 -11.55 -14.03
C SER A 47 -12.54 -10.35 -14.36
N ALA A 48 -11.38 -10.29 -13.70
CA ALA A 48 -10.35 -9.25 -13.80
C ALA A 48 -9.53 -9.24 -15.11
N THR A 49 -9.92 -10.02 -16.12
CA THR A 49 -9.04 -10.34 -17.28
C THR A 49 -9.66 -10.08 -18.64
N SER A 50 -10.91 -9.62 -18.70
CA SER A 50 -11.55 -9.28 -19.97
C SER A 50 -12.72 -8.33 -19.75
N GLY A 51 -12.63 -7.12 -20.29
CA GLY A 51 -13.70 -6.12 -20.20
C GLY A 51 -13.15 -4.70 -20.09
N ASP A 52 -14.02 -3.72 -20.35
CA ASP A 52 -13.76 -2.29 -20.14
C ASP A 52 -14.48 -1.78 -18.87
N ASP A 53 -14.83 -2.69 -17.95
CA ASP A 53 -15.62 -2.46 -16.74
C ASP A 53 -14.82 -2.54 -15.43
N ASP A 54 -13.52 -2.82 -15.53
CA ASP A 54 -12.60 -2.86 -14.38
C ASP A 54 -11.59 -1.70 -14.41
N ILE A 55 -11.17 -1.25 -13.23
CA ILE A 55 -10.13 -0.22 -13.07
C ILE A 55 -9.31 -0.46 -11.81
N SER A 56 -8.02 -0.16 -11.86
CA SER A 56 -7.14 -0.11 -10.70
C SER A 56 -6.43 1.22 -10.60
N GLY A 57 -5.97 1.57 -9.41
CA GLY A 57 -5.11 2.72 -9.17
C GLY A 57 -3.88 2.34 -8.36
N LEU A 58 -2.75 2.97 -8.67
CA LEU A 58 -1.51 2.89 -7.90
C LEU A 58 -1.16 4.30 -7.41
N PHE A 59 -0.97 4.46 -6.11
CA PHE A 59 -0.61 5.73 -5.49
C PHE A 59 0.65 5.52 -4.67
N ASP A 60 1.70 6.27 -4.98
CA ASP A 60 2.91 6.30 -4.17
C ASP A 60 2.72 7.27 -3.01
N LEU A 61 2.79 6.76 -1.78
CA LEU A 61 2.53 7.52 -0.55
C LEU A 61 3.77 8.33 -0.09
N GLY A 62 4.92 8.16 -0.75
CA GLY A 62 6.16 8.87 -0.46
C GLY A 62 6.73 8.59 0.94
N PHE A 63 6.38 7.44 1.52
CA PHE A 63 6.86 7.01 2.83
C PHE A 63 7.65 5.70 2.66
N LYS A 64 8.84 5.59 3.25
CA LYS A 64 9.70 4.41 3.01
C LYS A 64 9.36 3.25 3.95
N MET A 65 9.65 2.03 3.51
CA MET A 65 9.47 0.80 4.27
C MET A 65 10.17 0.87 5.64
N ASP A 66 11.44 1.27 5.68
CA ASP A 66 12.24 1.32 6.90
C ASP A 66 11.67 2.31 7.91
N ASP A 67 11.16 3.45 7.44
CA ASP A 67 10.50 4.44 8.29
C ASP A 67 9.22 3.87 8.90
N MET A 68 8.47 3.08 8.13
CA MET A 68 7.28 2.39 8.60
C MET A 68 7.64 1.29 9.60
N ILE A 69 8.65 0.46 9.33
CA ILE A 69 9.15 -0.55 10.27
C ILE A 69 9.60 0.09 11.59
N ALA A 70 10.26 1.25 11.54
CA ALA A 70 10.67 2.00 12.72
C ALA A 70 9.49 2.58 13.51
N ALA A 71 8.34 2.79 12.87
CA ALA A 71 7.10 3.23 13.51
C ALA A 71 6.35 2.09 14.21
N ASN A 72 6.67 0.83 13.95
CA ASN A 72 6.04 -0.29 14.64
C ASN A 72 6.34 -0.25 16.16
N GLY A 73 5.33 -0.50 16.99
CA GLY A 73 5.44 -0.36 18.45
C GLY A 73 5.29 1.07 18.97
N GLN A 74 5.17 2.10 18.11
CA GLN A 74 4.97 3.47 18.55
C GLN A 74 3.48 3.78 18.76
N ALA A 75 3.11 4.02 20.02
CA ALA A 75 1.78 4.50 20.43
C ALA A 75 1.39 5.81 19.71
N GLY A 76 0.19 5.84 19.15
CA GLY A 76 -0.37 7.03 18.50
C GLY A 76 0.36 7.50 17.24
N PHE A 77 1.24 6.67 16.67
CA PHE A 77 1.76 6.93 15.33
C PHE A 77 0.59 7.09 14.35
N THR A 78 0.57 8.19 13.60
CA THR A 78 -0.45 8.44 12.59
C THR A 78 0.14 9.08 11.33
N ARG A 79 -0.36 8.62 10.19
CA ARG A 79 -0.12 9.18 8.86
C ARG A 79 -1.41 9.19 8.07
N SER A 80 -1.60 10.24 7.27
CA SER A 80 -2.79 10.41 6.46
C SER A 80 -2.43 11.00 5.10
N TRP A 81 -3.11 10.52 4.06
CA TRP A 81 -2.97 10.99 2.69
C TRP A 81 -4.35 11.32 2.13
N ASP A 82 -4.48 12.50 1.53
CA ASP A 82 -5.68 12.91 0.81
C ASP A 82 -5.48 12.66 -0.69
N LEU A 83 -6.16 11.66 -1.22
CA LEU A 83 -6.06 11.24 -2.60
C LEU A 83 -6.79 12.18 -3.57
N THR A 84 -7.61 13.11 -3.05
CA THR A 84 -8.46 13.99 -3.87
C THR A 84 -7.72 15.23 -4.39
N THR A 85 -6.51 15.49 -3.91
CA THR A 85 -5.74 16.70 -4.20
C THR A 85 -4.30 16.39 -4.66
N GLY A 86 -3.55 17.44 -5.02
CA GLY A 86 -2.14 17.33 -5.37
C GLY A 86 -1.86 16.39 -6.55
N ALA A 87 -0.77 15.63 -6.44
CA ALA A 87 -0.32 14.66 -7.44
C ALA A 87 -1.29 13.47 -7.60
N TYR A 88 -2.17 13.22 -6.62
CA TYR A 88 -3.12 12.10 -6.64
C TYR A 88 -4.46 12.44 -7.28
N GLY A 89 -4.88 13.71 -7.16
CA GLY A 89 -6.27 14.12 -7.43
C GLY A 89 -6.78 13.77 -8.83
N ALA A 90 -5.95 13.87 -9.86
CA ALA A 90 -6.35 13.49 -11.23
C ALA A 90 -6.65 11.98 -11.33
N SER A 91 -5.77 11.13 -10.80
CA SER A 91 -5.92 9.67 -10.81
C SER A 91 -7.10 9.22 -9.94
N TRP A 92 -7.27 9.82 -8.76
CA TRP A 92 -8.44 9.56 -7.92
C TRP A 92 -9.75 9.93 -8.61
N ASN A 93 -9.84 11.13 -9.19
CA ASN A 93 -11.03 11.59 -9.90
C ASN A 93 -11.35 10.69 -11.10
N GLN A 94 -10.34 10.22 -11.83
CA GLN A 94 -10.52 9.28 -12.93
C GLN A 94 -11.07 7.94 -12.43
N LEU A 95 -10.54 7.41 -11.32
CA LEU A 95 -11.01 6.17 -10.72
C LEU A 95 -12.47 6.27 -10.27
N ILE A 96 -12.81 7.29 -9.48
CA ILE A 96 -14.17 7.47 -8.96
C ILE A 96 -15.18 7.74 -10.09
N SER A 97 -14.79 8.50 -11.12
CA SER A 97 -15.65 8.75 -12.28
C SER A 97 -15.96 7.47 -13.06
N PHE A 98 -14.99 6.55 -13.14
CA PHE A 98 -15.17 5.25 -13.78
C PHE A 98 -16.12 4.34 -12.99
N VAL A 99 -15.90 4.23 -11.68
CA VAL A 99 -16.67 3.33 -10.80
C VAL A 99 -18.13 3.76 -10.65
N THR A 100 -18.39 5.07 -10.79
CA THR A 100 -19.66 5.75 -10.50
C THR A 100 -20.01 5.79 -9.00
N PRO A 101 -20.75 6.80 -8.51
CA PRO A 101 -21.04 6.95 -7.08
C PRO A 101 -21.75 5.74 -6.44
N ALA A 102 -22.55 4.99 -7.21
CA ALA A 102 -23.31 3.85 -6.69
C ALA A 102 -22.43 2.64 -6.32
N ASN A 103 -21.20 2.56 -6.84
CA ASN A 103 -20.33 1.41 -6.66
C ASN A 103 -19.03 1.74 -5.92
N VAL A 104 -18.89 2.95 -5.36
CA VAL A 104 -17.67 3.37 -4.64
C VAL A 104 -17.34 2.42 -3.49
N GLY A 105 -18.33 1.94 -2.74
CA GLY A 105 -18.15 0.95 -1.68
C GLY A 105 -17.68 -0.44 -2.17
N SER A 106 -17.75 -0.71 -3.48
CA SER A 106 -17.21 -1.94 -4.08
C SER A 106 -15.73 -1.83 -4.45
N ILE A 107 -15.13 -0.64 -4.37
CA ILE A 107 -13.69 -0.47 -4.53
C ILE A 107 -13.01 -1.17 -3.36
N GLN A 108 -11.98 -1.94 -3.66
CA GLN A 108 -11.13 -2.56 -2.67
C GLN A 108 -9.71 -2.02 -2.74
N PHE A 109 -9.03 -2.00 -1.59
CA PHE A 109 -7.71 -1.42 -1.45
C PHE A 109 -6.78 -2.28 -0.61
N ASN A 110 -5.47 -2.14 -0.84
CA ASN A 110 -4.43 -2.61 0.06
C ASN A 110 -3.26 -1.62 0.08
N VAL A 111 -2.43 -1.70 1.11
CA VAL A 111 -1.18 -0.92 1.20
C VAL A 111 -0.02 -1.88 1.26
N ILE A 112 1.05 -1.61 0.51
CA ILE A 112 2.27 -2.43 0.49
C ILE A 112 3.55 -1.63 0.50
N ALA A 113 4.66 -2.30 0.78
CA ALA A 113 5.99 -1.91 0.33
C ALA A 113 6.79 -3.17 0.04
N LEU A 114 7.77 -3.09 -0.86
CA LEU A 114 8.60 -4.22 -1.27
C LEU A 114 10.08 -3.95 -0.98
N ASP A 115 10.81 -4.98 -0.60
CA ASP A 115 12.26 -5.06 -0.70
C ASP A 115 12.67 -6.53 -0.93
N ASN A 116 13.50 -6.75 -1.94
CA ASN A 116 14.02 -8.07 -2.28
C ASN A 116 15.50 -8.07 -2.66
N THR A 117 16.26 -7.05 -2.27
CA THR A 117 17.68 -6.89 -2.61
C THR A 117 18.56 -8.04 -2.13
N ASP A 118 18.19 -8.70 -1.03
CA ASP A 118 18.95 -9.77 -0.39
C ASP A 118 18.16 -11.09 -0.28
N ALA A 119 17.39 -11.48 -1.30
CA ALA A 119 16.45 -12.60 -1.26
C ALA A 119 17.00 -13.98 -0.79
N ASN A 120 18.32 -14.16 -0.77
CA ASN A 120 18.99 -15.37 -0.30
C ASN A 120 19.52 -15.28 1.15
N SER A 121 19.18 -14.22 1.86
CA SER A 121 19.53 -13.98 3.26
C SER A 121 18.32 -14.11 4.17
N LYS A 122 18.57 -14.38 5.46
CA LYS A 122 17.55 -14.19 6.50
C LYS A 122 17.23 -12.70 6.58
N GLY A 123 15.95 -12.34 6.53
CA GLY A 123 15.50 -10.95 6.56
C GLY A 123 15.66 -10.21 5.23
N GLY A 124 16.13 -10.86 4.17
CA GLY A 124 16.54 -10.17 2.94
C GLY A 124 15.46 -10.05 1.86
N SER A 125 14.33 -10.73 2.01
CA SER A 125 13.09 -10.30 1.35
C SER A 125 12.14 -9.79 2.42
N ARG A 126 11.56 -8.61 2.20
CA ARG A 126 10.80 -7.82 3.16
C ARG A 126 9.56 -7.27 2.44
N TYR A 127 8.40 -7.48 3.03
CA TYR A 127 7.15 -6.99 2.47
C TYR A 127 6.27 -6.44 3.57
N LEU A 128 5.83 -5.20 3.39
CA LEU A 128 4.72 -4.66 4.16
C LEU A 128 3.44 -4.92 3.38
N THR A 129 2.38 -5.31 4.06
CA THR A 129 1.07 -5.50 3.43
C THR A 129 -0.07 -5.35 4.45
N THR A 130 -1.25 -4.99 3.99
CA THR A 130 -2.48 -5.11 4.78
C THR A 130 -2.99 -6.56 4.79
N GLY A 131 -3.73 -6.92 5.83
CA GLY A 131 -4.42 -8.20 5.92
C GLY A 131 -5.41 -8.21 7.06
N SER A 132 -6.69 -8.46 6.77
CA SER A 132 -7.79 -8.44 7.76
C SER A 132 -7.86 -9.74 8.56
N VAL A 133 -6.78 -10.08 9.24
CA VAL A 133 -6.66 -11.27 10.11
C VAL A 133 -5.99 -10.91 11.42
N ASP A 134 -6.39 -11.56 12.51
CA ASP A 134 -5.77 -11.42 13.85
C ASP A 134 -4.56 -12.36 14.01
N SER A 135 -4.34 -13.25 13.06
CA SER A 135 -3.13 -14.07 13.00
C SER A 135 -2.85 -14.41 11.56
N TRP A 136 -1.66 -14.05 11.09
CA TRP A 136 -1.25 -14.39 9.74
C TRP A 136 -1.13 -15.92 9.59
N PRO A 137 -1.79 -16.55 8.60
CA PRO A 137 -1.72 -18.00 8.39
C PRO A 137 -0.32 -18.53 8.03
N SER A 138 -0.24 -19.84 7.78
CA SER A 138 0.99 -20.47 7.28
C SER A 138 1.44 -19.80 5.98
N GLN A 139 2.71 -19.41 5.92
CA GLN A 139 3.28 -18.62 4.83
C GLN A 139 4.76 -18.97 4.74
N GLY A 140 5.21 -19.48 3.60
CA GLY A 140 6.59 -19.96 3.41
C GLY A 140 7.55 -18.89 2.88
N ASN A 141 8.84 -19.09 3.10
CA ASN A 141 9.90 -18.24 2.53
C ASN A 141 9.84 -18.18 1.00
N THR A 142 9.46 -19.28 0.34
CA THR A 142 9.29 -19.30 -1.12
C THR A 142 8.26 -18.27 -1.60
N ASN A 143 7.11 -18.18 -0.93
CA ASN A 143 6.06 -17.24 -1.31
C ASN A 143 6.48 -15.80 -1.05
N VAL A 144 7.11 -15.53 0.10
CA VAL A 144 7.68 -14.22 0.44
C VAL A 144 8.66 -13.78 -0.65
N LYS A 145 9.69 -14.56 -0.98
CA LYS A 145 10.62 -14.24 -2.08
C LYS A 145 9.93 -14.04 -3.44
N GLY A 146 8.81 -14.72 -3.66
CA GLY A 146 8.03 -14.64 -4.90
C GLY A 146 7.32 -13.30 -5.12
N PHE A 147 7.20 -12.46 -4.10
CA PHE A 147 6.68 -11.09 -4.26
C PHE A 147 7.60 -10.20 -5.10
N ALA A 148 8.87 -10.57 -5.30
CA ALA A 148 9.75 -9.87 -6.25
C ALA A 148 9.14 -9.74 -7.65
N ASN A 149 8.22 -10.64 -8.02
CA ASN A 149 7.51 -10.54 -9.30
C ASN A 149 6.57 -9.33 -9.38
N MET A 150 6.26 -8.68 -8.25
CA MET A 150 5.46 -7.45 -8.21
C MET A 150 6.26 -6.22 -8.60
N GLU A 151 7.58 -6.31 -8.69
CA GLU A 151 8.40 -5.21 -9.20
C GLU A 151 7.98 -4.79 -10.60
N LYS A 152 7.62 -5.75 -11.44
CA LYS A 152 7.08 -5.48 -12.78
C LYS A 152 5.86 -4.57 -12.77
N TYR A 153 5.01 -4.70 -11.76
CA TYR A 153 3.82 -3.87 -11.63
C TYR A 153 4.18 -2.42 -11.27
N ILE A 154 5.21 -2.23 -10.43
CA ILE A 154 5.75 -0.92 -10.09
C ILE A 154 6.44 -0.31 -11.33
N ASP A 155 7.35 -1.05 -11.96
CA ASP A 155 8.06 -0.64 -13.18
C ASP A 155 7.11 -0.21 -14.29
N ALA A 156 6.04 -0.98 -14.53
CA ALA A 156 5.06 -0.68 -15.57
C ALA A 156 4.27 0.61 -15.28
N ASN A 157 4.13 0.99 -14.00
CA ASN A 157 3.42 2.19 -13.58
C ASN A 157 4.33 3.42 -13.39
N ASN A 158 5.64 3.24 -13.21
CA ASN A 158 6.61 4.32 -13.01
C ASN A 158 6.61 5.40 -14.10
N GLY A 159 6.24 5.04 -15.33
CA GLY A 159 6.09 5.99 -16.45
C GLY A 159 4.68 6.53 -16.68
N ARG A 160 3.71 6.25 -15.79
CA ARG A 160 2.28 6.50 -16.03
C ARG A 160 1.70 7.55 -15.08
N GLY A 161 0.67 8.26 -15.56
CA GLY A 161 -0.02 9.25 -14.75
C GLY A 161 0.95 10.33 -14.26
N THR A 162 0.85 10.67 -12.97
CA THR A 162 1.73 11.63 -12.32
C THR A 162 3.02 11.00 -11.78
N HIS A 163 3.19 9.68 -11.80
CA HIS A 163 4.48 9.04 -11.45
C HIS A 163 5.63 9.52 -12.35
N ALA A 164 5.31 9.88 -13.61
CA ALA A 164 6.28 10.39 -14.55
C ALA A 164 6.69 11.86 -14.31
N SER A 165 5.99 12.60 -13.44
CA SER A 165 6.14 14.06 -13.29
C SER A 165 6.25 14.57 -11.87
N ASP A 166 5.81 13.78 -10.89
CA ASP A 166 5.70 14.17 -9.49
C ASP A 166 6.41 13.13 -8.62
N ALA A 167 7.03 13.58 -7.52
CA ALA A 167 7.83 12.72 -6.66
C ALA A 167 7.02 11.60 -5.99
N ASN A 168 5.74 11.87 -5.67
CA ASN A 168 4.83 10.91 -5.05
C ASN A 168 3.59 10.82 -5.95
N GLY A 169 3.72 10.10 -7.05
CA GLY A 169 2.75 10.10 -8.13
C GLY A 169 1.57 9.16 -7.92
N ALA A 170 0.66 9.17 -8.88
CA ALA A 170 -0.39 8.19 -9.01
C ALA A 170 -0.74 7.91 -10.47
N SER A 171 -1.20 6.70 -10.73
CA SER A 171 -1.71 6.26 -12.02
C SER A 171 -2.98 5.44 -11.83
N VAL A 172 -3.76 5.34 -12.91
CA VAL A 172 -4.81 4.33 -13.03
C VAL A 172 -4.59 3.49 -14.27
N ALA A 173 -5.13 2.28 -14.24
CA ALA A 173 -5.03 1.32 -15.33
C ALA A 173 -6.31 0.49 -15.46
N LYS A 174 -6.56 0.02 -16.68
CA LYS A 174 -7.62 -0.95 -17.01
C LYS A 174 -6.99 -2.26 -17.50
N PRO A 175 -7.75 -3.39 -17.52
CA PRO A 175 -7.25 -4.65 -18.06
C PRO A 175 -6.77 -4.57 -19.53
N THR A 176 -7.29 -3.61 -20.30
CA THR A 176 -6.96 -3.39 -21.71
C THR A 176 -5.73 -2.50 -21.94
N ASP A 177 -5.17 -1.92 -20.87
CA ASP A 177 -3.94 -1.13 -20.95
C ASP A 177 -2.69 -2.01 -21.12
N ALA A 178 -1.50 -1.39 -21.18
CA ALA A 178 -0.23 -2.10 -21.26
C ALA A 178 -0.08 -3.18 -20.17
N PRO A 179 0.58 -4.32 -20.47
CA PRO A 179 0.78 -5.40 -19.51
C PRO A 179 1.36 -4.92 -18.17
N ASP A 180 1.02 -5.63 -17.10
CA ASP A 180 1.50 -5.39 -15.73
C ASP A 180 1.11 -4.03 -15.13
N THR A 181 0.27 -3.21 -15.79
CA THR A 181 -0.15 -1.92 -15.22
C THR A 181 -1.40 -2.01 -14.36
N PHE A 182 -2.21 -3.03 -14.57
CA PHE A 182 -3.47 -3.27 -13.88
C PHE A 182 -3.29 -4.23 -12.70
N PHE A 183 -3.66 -3.79 -11.50
CA PHE A 183 -3.45 -4.53 -10.25
C PHE A 183 -4.14 -5.91 -10.25
N GLY A 184 -5.30 -6.03 -10.90
CA GLY A 184 -6.03 -7.29 -10.98
C GLY A 184 -5.44 -8.34 -11.93
N ALA A 185 -4.43 -7.97 -12.75
CA ALA A 185 -3.86 -8.84 -13.78
C ALA A 185 -2.33 -8.72 -13.93
N VAL A 186 -1.59 -8.72 -12.81
CA VAL A 186 -0.11 -8.70 -12.86
C VAL A 186 0.44 -10.00 -13.48
N ASN A 187 1.38 -9.87 -14.41
CA ASN A 187 2.00 -10.95 -15.17
C ASN A 187 1.00 -11.77 -16.00
N GLY A 188 -0.11 -11.16 -16.43
CA GLY A 188 -1.16 -11.80 -17.24
C GLY A 188 -1.96 -12.89 -16.51
N LEU A 189 -1.80 -12.99 -15.18
CA LEU A 189 -2.52 -13.93 -14.31
C LEU A 189 -3.55 -13.15 -13.49
N THR A 190 -4.68 -13.80 -13.15
CA THR A 190 -5.71 -13.21 -12.30
C THR A 190 -5.22 -13.02 -10.85
N GLN A 191 -5.75 -11.97 -10.19
CA GLN A 191 -5.79 -11.70 -8.74
C GLN A 191 -4.50 -11.13 -8.11
N GLY A 192 -4.41 -9.80 -8.08
CA GLY A 192 -3.49 -9.06 -7.18
C GLY A 192 -3.90 -9.12 -5.71
N ASP A 193 -5.14 -9.52 -5.42
CA ASP A 193 -5.78 -9.55 -4.10
C ASP A 193 -4.97 -10.35 -3.07
N ASP A 194 -4.50 -11.54 -3.48
CA ASP A 194 -3.61 -12.41 -2.72
C ASP A 194 -2.17 -12.40 -3.28
N TRP A 195 -1.86 -11.42 -4.12
CA TRP A 195 -0.57 -11.23 -4.78
C TRP A 195 -0.16 -12.40 -5.68
N LEU A 196 -1.02 -12.89 -6.57
CA LEU A 196 -0.75 -14.10 -7.37
C LEU A 196 -0.45 -15.32 -6.49
N ALA A 197 -1.26 -15.52 -5.46
CA ALA A 197 -1.07 -16.53 -4.42
C ALA A 197 0.30 -16.46 -3.71
N LYS A 198 0.90 -15.27 -3.63
CA LYS A 198 2.10 -15.04 -2.80
C LYS A 198 1.74 -14.72 -1.37
N THR A 199 0.49 -14.39 -1.07
CA THR A 199 -0.07 -14.41 0.29
C THR A 199 -1.06 -15.55 0.44
N THR A 200 -1.35 -15.90 1.70
CA THR A 200 -2.37 -16.91 2.05
C THR A 200 -3.68 -16.29 2.53
N VAL A 201 -3.80 -14.97 2.42
CA VAL A 201 -4.97 -14.17 2.80
C VAL A 201 -5.26 -13.18 1.69
N ASP A 202 -6.52 -12.79 1.55
CA ASP A 202 -6.85 -11.59 0.79
C ASP A 202 -6.29 -10.37 1.53
N THR A 203 -5.44 -9.60 0.86
CA THR A 203 -4.81 -8.39 1.40
C THR A 203 -5.65 -7.14 1.16
N THR A 204 -6.76 -7.28 0.43
CA THR A 204 -7.65 -6.19 0.06
C THR A 204 -8.91 -6.16 0.93
N GLN A 205 -9.46 -4.97 1.16
CA GLN A 205 -10.80 -4.78 1.76
C GLN A 205 -11.51 -3.62 1.08
N GLN A 206 -12.84 -3.58 1.24
CA GLN A 206 -13.68 -2.47 0.77
C GLN A 206 -13.31 -1.15 1.46
N LEU A 207 -13.57 -0.04 0.76
CA LEU A 207 -13.44 1.29 1.37
C LEU A 207 -14.28 1.40 2.65
N GLY A 208 -13.80 2.18 3.61
CA GLY A 208 -14.41 2.35 4.92
C GLY A 208 -14.18 1.18 5.89
N THR A 209 -13.49 0.12 5.47
CA THR A 209 -13.13 -1.01 6.32
C THR A 209 -11.69 -0.85 6.83
N GLU A 210 -11.48 -1.10 8.12
CA GLU A 210 -10.14 -1.16 8.71
C GLU A 210 -9.46 -2.50 8.44
N GLN A 211 -8.16 -2.46 8.16
CA GLN A 211 -7.31 -3.63 7.98
C GLN A 211 -6.14 -3.60 8.94
N ASN A 212 -5.70 -4.76 9.43
CA ASN A 212 -4.44 -4.86 10.17
C ASN A 212 -3.26 -4.71 9.20
N PHE A 213 -2.15 -4.17 9.69
CA PHE A 213 -0.92 -4.03 8.92
C PHE A 213 0.14 -5.05 9.36
N TRP A 214 0.88 -5.59 8.40
CA TRP A 214 1.75 -6.74 8.61
C TRP A 214 3.09 -6.58 7.90
N PHE A 215 4.14 -7.12 8.53
CA PHE A 215 5.46 -7.27 7.96
C PHE A 215 5.80 -8.75 7.77
N LEU A 216 6.10 -9.13 6.53
CA LEU A 216 6.47 -10.47 6.14
C LEU A 216 7.95 -10.47 5.73
N THR A 217 8.74 -11.39 6.27
CA THR A 217 10.15 -11.49 5.89
C THR A 217 10.69 -12.91 5.95
N THR A 218 11.76 -13.19 5.21
CA THR A 218 12.40 -14.51 5.20
C THR A 218 13.00 -14.85 6.56
N SER A 219 12.60 -15.99 7.14
CA SER A 219 13.11 -16.41 8.46
C SER A 219 14.52 -17.01 8.42
N SER A 220 14.93 -17.48 7.24
CA SER A 220 16.19 -18.18 6.98
C SER A 220 16.48 -18.22 5.48
N THR A 221 17.60 -18.82 5.10
CA THR A 221 17.96 -19.07 3.70
C THR A 221 17.16 -20.23 3.08
N SER A 222 16.52 -21.09 3.89
CA SER A 222 15.75 -22.25 3.42
C SER A 222 14.41 -21.82 2.79
N SER A 223 14.16 -22.27 1.57
CA SER A 223 12.90 -22.04 0.86
C SER A 223 11.70 -22.80 1.46
N LEU A 224 11.95 -23.87 2.21
CA LEU A 224 10.91 -24.71 2.83
C LEU A 224 10.49 -24.23 4.22
N ALA A 225 11.24 -23.30 4.82
CA ALA A 225 10.92 -22.76 6.13
C ALA A 225 9.72 -21.79 6.08
N GLN A 226 9.00 -21.68 7.19
CA GLN A 226 7.99 -20.66 7.40
C GLN A 226 8.65 -19.28 7.43
N ALA A 227 8.02 -18.29 6.81
CA ALA A 227 8.41 -16.89 6.92
C ALA A 227 8.20 -16.35 8.34
N THR A 228 8.89 -15.28 8.68
CA THR A 228 8.54 -14.46 9.85
C THR A 228 7.39 -13.55 9.44
N LYS A 229 6.33 -13.50 10.27
CA LYS A 229 5.19 -12.59 10.08
C LYS A 229 5.02 -11.80 11.36
N THR A 230 5.15 -10.49 11.28
CA THR A 230 5.12 -9.60 12.42
C THR A 230 3.94 -8.66 12.26
N PRO A 231 2.96 -8.66 13.18
CA PRO A 231 1.90 -7.67 13.16
C PRO A 231 2.47 -6.29 13.47
N PHE A 232 1.87 -5.26 12.88
CA PHE A 232 2.08 -3.90 13.34
C PHE A 232 1.09 -3.58 14.44
N GLY A 233 1.59 -2.95 15.49
CA GLY A 233 0.78 -2.63 16.64
C GLY A 233 1.59 -2.15 17.83
N VAL A 234 0.91 -1.97 18.94
CA VAL A 234 1.49 -1.59 20.22
C VAL A 234 0.93 -2.54 21.27
N ASP A 235 1.80 -3.30 21.92
CA ASP A 235 1.44 -4.14 23.06
C ASP A 235 1.11 -3.22 24.25
N LEU A 236 -0.17 -2.89 24.41
CA LEU A 236 -0.67 -1.96 25.42
C LEU A 236 -0.80 -2.66 26.78
N ASN A 237 -1.15 -3.95 26.75
CA ASN A 237 -1.37 -4.76 27.93
C ASN A 237 -0.08 -5.42 28.50
N HIS A 238 1.02 -5.36 27.75
CA HIS A 238 2.35 -5.90 28.05
C HIS A 238 2.40 -7.44 28.18
N ASP A 239 1.57 -8.17 27.42
CA ASP A 239 1.54 -9.64 27.40
C ASP A 239 2.49 -10.27 26.36
N GLY A 240 3.17 -9.44 25.57
CA GLY A 240 4.12 -9.84 24.54
C GLY A 240 3.48 -10.20 23.20
N LEU A 241 2.17 -9.98 23.04
CA LEU A 241 1.40 -10.22 21.82
C LEU A 241 0.71 -8.92 21.37
N ILE A 242 0.22 -8.91 20.13
CA ILE A 242 -0.65 -7.85 19.62
C ILE A 242 -2.05 -8.42 19.51
N GLY A 243 -2.96 -7.94 20.36
CA GLY A 243 -4.39 -8.27 20.36
C GLY A 243 -5.24 -7.38 19.45
N ALA A 244 -6.55 -7.61 19.45
CA ALA A 244 -7.50 -6.98 18.50
C ALA A 244 -7.49 -5.44 18.51
N ASP A 245 -7.35 -4.83 19.69
CA ASP A 245 -7.31 -3.37 19.91
C ASP A 245 -5.90 -2.79 19.88
N GLU A 246 -4.90 -3.64 19.62
CA GLU A 246 -3.48 -3.31 19.67
C GLU A 246 -2.85 -3.23 18.27
N TYR A 247 -3.59 -3.58 17.21
CA TYR A 247 -3.13 -3.47 15.83
C TYR A 247 -3.04 -2.02 15.35
N THR A 248 -1.99 -1.71 14.62
CA THR A 248 -1.99 -0.57 13.70
C THR A 248 -3.00 -0.86 12.58
N LYS A 249 -3.97 0.03 12.44
CA LYS A 249 -5.04 -0.07 11.46
C LYS A 249 -4.74 0.79 10.24
N VAL A 250 -5.10 0.27 9.07
CA VAL A 250 -5.12 0.98 7.79
C VAL A 250 -6.56 1.09 7.32
N SER A 251 -7.00 2.31 6.99
CA SER A 251 -8.35 2.56 6.49
C SER A 251 -8.31 3.57 5.35
N LEU A 252 -9.08 3.31 4.28
CA LEU A 252 -9.33 4.29 3.23
C LEU A 252 -10.81 4.64 3.20
N SER A 253 -11.14 5.91 3.48
CA SER A 253 -12.52 6.39 3.39
C SER A 253 -13.01 6.52 1.94
N GLU A 254 -14.32 6.45 1.72
CA GLU A 254 -14.94 6.75 0.42
C GLU A 254 -14.68 8.19 -0.05
N ALA A 255 -14.35 9.08 0.88
CA ALA A 255 -13.94 10.45 0.59
C ALA A 255 -12.49 10.57 0.08
N GLY A 256 -11.75 9.47 -0.04
CA GLY A 256 -10.38 9.46 -0.57
C GLY A 256 -9.31 9.81 0.46
N VAL A 257 -9.58 9.65 1.76
CA VAL A 257 -8.56 9.83 2.81
C VAL A 257 -8.08 8.46 3.29
N LEU A 258 -6.82 8.14 3.00
CA LEU A 258 -6.10 7.00 3.55
C LEU A 258 -5.51 7.40 4.90
N THR A 259 -5.65 6.55 5.91
CA THR A 259 -5.06 6.73 7.23
C THR A 259 -4.42 5.44 7.72
N ILE A 260 -3.21 5.55 8.27
CA ILE A 260 -2.53 4.48 9.02
C ILE A 260 -2.36 4.99 10.44
N THR A 261 -2.92 4.30 11.42
CA THR A 261 -2.90 4.73 12.82
C THR A 261 -2.63 3.57 13.76
N SER A 262 -1.63 3.76 14.62
CA SER A 262 -1.35 2.86 15.75
C SER A 262 -2.24 3.23 16.92
N PRO A 263 -2.66 2.24 17.72
CA PRO A 263 -3.50 2.50 18.87
C PRO A 263 -2.75 3.35 19.89
N VAL A 264 -3.53 4.12 20.65
CA VAL A 264 -3.04 4.93 21.75
C VAL A 264 -3.40 4.19 23.03
N PRO A 265 -2.50 4.08 24.01
CA PRO A 265 -2.89 3.67 25.35
C PRO A 265 -4.08 4.52 25.79
N GLU A 266 -5.11 3.89 26.35
CA GLU A 266 -6.19 4.66 26.98
C GLU A 266 -5.57 5.50 28.11
N ALA A 267 -5.24 6.75 27.80
CA ALA A 267 -4.91 7.72 28.80
C ALA A 267 -6.17 7.87 29.65
N ASP A 268 -6.05 7.52 30.92
CA ASP A 268 -6.88 8.11 31.97
C ASP A 268 -8.22 7.48 32.35
N THR A 269 -8.66 6.29 31.92
CA THR A 269 -9.84 5.68 32.60
C THR A 269 -9.57 5.55 34.11
N TRP A 270 -8.35 5.22 34.51
CA TRP A 270 -7.95 5.17 35.92
C TRP A 270 -7.50 6.51 36.50
N ALA A 271 -6.78 7.35 35.75
CA ALA A 271 -6.30 8.64 36.26
C ALA A 271 -7.44 9.69 36.34
N MET A 272 -8.38 9.71 35.39
CA MET A 272 -9.59 10.54 35.44
C MET A 272 -10.64 9.97 36.39
N LEU A 273 -10.73 8.65 36.58
CA LEU A 273 -11.50 8.08 37.69
C LEU A 273 -10.90 8.49 39.04
N LEU A 274 -9.58 8.42 39.21
CA LEU A 274 -8.91 8.82 40.46
C LEU A 274 -9.03 10.33 40.70
N ALA A 275 -8.86 11.16 39.66
CA ALA A 275 -9.07 12.60 39.74
C ALA A 275 -10.54 12.94 40.03
N GLY A 276 -11.49 12.24 39.40
CA GLY A 276 -12.92 12.35 39.64
C GLY A 276 -13.31 11.96 41.07
N LEU A 277 -12.79 10.85 41.59
CA LEU A 277 -12.99 10.41 42.98
C LEU A 277 -12.28 11.35 43.98
N GLY A 278 -11.11 11.88 43.62
CA GLY A 278 -10.39 12.87 44.41
C GLY A 278 -11.20 14.16 44.57
N MET A 279 -11.80 14.66 43.49
CA MET A 279 -12.69 15.83 43.52
C MET A 279 -13.97 15.57 44.31
N LEU A 280 -14.61 14.41 44.16
CA LEU A 280 -15.78 14.02 44.95
C LEU A 280 -15.47 13.97 46.46
N SER A 281 -14.31 13.42 46.83
CA SER A 281 -13.85 13.36 48.22
C SER A 281 -13.63 14.75 48.82
N MET A 282 -13.08 15.68 48.03
CA MET A 282 -12.93 17.09 48.46
C MET A 282 -14.29 17.81 48.61
N MET A 283 -15.26 17.53 47.74
CA MET A 283 -16.61 18.11 47.84
C MET A 283 -17.39 17.59 49.06
N VAL A 284 -17.29 16.29 49.39
CA VAL A 284 -17.91 15.71 50.58
C VAL A 284 -17.29 16.26 51.87
N ARG A 285 -15.96 16.43 51.91
CA ARG A 285 -15.27 17.06 53.05
C ARG A 285 -15.70 18.52 53.27
N ARG A 286 -15.97 19.27 52.20
CA ARG A 286 -16.51 20.64 52.28
C ARG A 286 -17.95 20.69 52.81
N ARG A 287 -18.75 19.64 52.64
CA ARG A 287 -20.16 19.58 53.08
C ARG A 287 -20.34 19.06 54.52
N THR A 288 -19.37 18.34 55.06
CA THR A 288 -19.41 17.74 56.41
C THR A 288 -18.60 18.53 57.44
N GLY A 289 -17.94 19.62 57.03
CA GLY A 289 -17.26 20.57 57.91
C GLY A 289 -18.17 21.67 58.48
N VAL A 290 -19.35 21.27 58.98
CA VAL A 290 -20.18 22.04 59.94
C VAL A 290 -20.38 21.15 61.15
#